data_AF-A0A959AVQ5-F1
#
_entry.id   AF-A0A959AVQ5-F1
#
_cell.length_a   1.000
_cell.length_b   1.000
_cell.length_c   1.000
_cell.angle_alpha   90.00
_cell.angle_beta   90.00
_cell.angle_gamma   90.00
#
_symmetry.space_group_name_H-M   'P 1'
#
loop_
_entity.id
_entity.type
_entity.pdbx_description
1 polymer ?
#
loop_
_entity_poly.entity_id
_entity_poly.type
_entity_poly.pdbx_seq_one_letter_code
_entity_poly.pdbx_strand_id
1 'polypeptide(L)'
;MATPNEDGYGRGYASLLVWILLSFLGIIVAITREKGISFLKVSLGIELTPAQYFAGIVGILIVVVSLAKLLQYAYRETQQEAREAGLEEEILAQAKRGKASPPFFLYLRPFIPRGQLKYQDEDELEGFQSIVPFSMLPLENLETILGKALQPDRFLALGRKGEARAAAARFEVEDSQWQENLKILARHAKGILLLPATSDGSIWEMDYLHAHPGLLKKTIYLMPPKSQTLLETLKTKPSLVEEEWGLLHEAAQAGDVGFPPYSREGMLFTLAPNGKILRKAAPNWNRPSELGKAIRKLLAPAKAEKS
;
A
#
# COMPACT_ATOMS: atom_id res chain seq x y z
N MET A 1 -24.04 9.76 16.01
CA MET A 1 -23.80 8.84 14.88
C MET A 1 -23.42 7.49 15.46
N ALA A 2 -24.29 6.49 15.32
CA ALA A 2 -24.00 5.12 15.75
C ALA A 2 -22.98 4.53 14.77
N THR A 3 -21.81 4.12 15.26
CA THR A 3 -20.88 3.32 14.48
C THR A 3 -21.55 1.98 14.18
N PRO A 4 -21.67 1.56 12.91
CA PRO A 4 -22.22 0.25 12.59
C PRO A 4 -21.41 -0.83 13.32
N ASN A 5 -22.11 -1.76 13.97
CA ASN A 5 -21.51 -2.82 14.77
C ASN A 5 -20.79 -3.81 13.84
N GLU A 6 -19.46 -3.62 13.67
CA GLU A 6 -18.65 -4.28 12.63
C GLU A 6 -18.31 -5.75 12.90
N ASP A 7 -18.60 -6.27 14.10
CA ASP A 7 -18.20 -7.62 14.49
C ASP A 7 -19.08 -8.74 13.90
N GLY A 8 -20.16 -8.41 13.19
CA GLY A 8 -21.14 -9.39 12.71
C GLY A 8 -20.69 -10.18 11.48
N TYR A 9 -20.08 -9.51 10.49
CA TYR A 9 -19.83 -10.14 9.19
C TYR A 9 -18.65 -11.12 9.20
N GLY A 10 -17.60 -10.85 9.99
CA GLY A 10 -16.45 -11.76 10.10
C GLY A 10 -16.78 -13.10 10.75
N ARG A 11 -17.73 -13.11 11.71
CA ARG A 11 -18.14 -14.35 12.42
C ARG A 11 -18.95 -15.29 11.52
N GLY A 12 -19.73 -14.74 10.59
CA GLY A 12 -20.51 -15.54 9.62
C GLY A 12 -19.63 -16.45 8.76
N TYR A 13 -18.57 -15.90 8.16
CA TYR A 13 -17.68 -16.67 7.28
C TYR A 13 -16.82 -17.70 8.01
N ALA A 14 -16.33 -17.37 9.21
CA ALA A 14 -15.62 -18.34 10.04
C ALA A 14 -16.53 -19.54 10.37
N SER A 15 -17.81 -19.28 10.68
CA SER A 15 -18.78 -20.34 10.91
C SER A 15 -19.05 -21.16 9.64
N LEU A 16 -19.18 -20.53 8.47
CA LEU A 16 -19.40 -21.22 7.20
C LEU A 16 -18.22 -22.13 6.83
N LEU A 17 -16.98 -21.65 6.98
CA LEU A 17 -15.77 -22.45 6.75
C LEU A 17 -15.69 -23.65 7.69
N VAL A 18 -16.01 -23.45 8.97
CA VAL A 18 -16.07 -24.55 9.96
C VAL A 18 -17.14 -25.57 9.54
N TRP A 19 -18.32 -25.12 9.10
CA TRP A 19 -19.36 -26.01 8.60
C TRP A 19 -18.94 -26.80 7.35
N ILE A 20 -18.27 -26.14 6.39
CA ILE A 20 -17.73 -26.81 5.19
C ILE A 20 -16.70 -27.87 5.60
N LEU A 21 -15.77 -27.53 6.50
CA LEU A 21 -14.74 -28.46 6.98
C LEU A 21 -15.34 -29.65 7.75
N LEU A 22 -16.33 -29.39 8.62
CA LEU A 22 -17.04 -30.45 9.34
C LEU A 22 -17.85 -31.35 8.40
N SER A 23 -18.44 -30.78 7.35
CA SER A 23 -19.18 -31.56 6.35
C SER A 23 -18.25 -32.44 5.52
N PHE A 24 -17.09 -31.91 5.11
CA PHE A 24 -16.05 -32.70 4.45
C PHE A 24 -15.51 -33.81 5.36
N LEU A 25 -15.27 -33.52 6.63
CA LEU A 25 -14.84 -34.52 7.61
C LEU A 25 -15.90 -35.62 7.78
N GLY A 26 -17.18 -35.25 7.86
CA GLY A 26 -18.30 -36.19 7.91
C GLY A 26 -18.38 -37.09 6.67
N ILE A 27 -18.16 -36.54 5.48
CA ILE A 27 -18.12 -37.31 4.21
C ILE A 27 -16.94 -38.28 4.22
N ILE A 28 -15.75 -37.86 4.64
CA ILE A 28 -14.55 -38.73 4.74
C ILE A 28 -14.80 -39.88 5.73
N VAL A 29 -15.38 -39.57 6.91
CA VAL A 29 -15.73 -40.58 7.92
C VAL A 29 -16.80 -41.54 7.39
N ALA A 30 -17.81 -41.05 6.67
CA ALA A 30 -18.84 -41.91 6.07
C ALA A 30 -18.26 -42.85 5.00
N ILE A 31 -17.39 -42.35 4.12
CA ILE A 31 -16.72 -43.14 3.08
C ILE A 31 -15.81 -44.22 3.68
N THR A 32 -15.17 -43.94 4.82
CA THR A 32 -14.29 -44.90 5.51
C THR A 32 -15.04 -45.93 6.34
N ARG A 33 -16.27 -45.65 6.80
CA ARG A 33 -17.02 -46.54 7.72
C ARG A 33 -17.89 -47.59 7.02
N GLU A 34 -18.41 -47.32 5.82
CA GLU A 34 -19.29 -48.25 5.09
C GLU A 34 -18.77 -48.53 3.68
N LYS A 35 -17.97 -49.58 3.48
CA LYS A 35 -17.75 -50.27 2.17
C LYS A 35 -17.22 -49.42 0.99
N GLY A 36 -16.89 -48.13 1.16
CA GLY A 36 -16.52 -47.21 0.07
C GLY A 36 -15.22 -47.55 -0.67
N ILE A 37 -14.30 -48.24 -0.01
CA ILE A 37 -13.04 -48.71 -0.63
C ILE A 37 -13.33 -49.67 -1.80
N SER A 38 -14.41 -50.44 -1.72
CA SER A 38 -14.83 -51.37 -2.79
C SER A 38 -15.45 -50.67 -4.00
N PHE A 39 -16.12 -49.52 -3.83
CA PHE A 39 -16.87 -48.85 -4.90
C PHE A 39 -15.95 -48.11 -5.90
N LEU A 40 -14.93 -47.41 -5.41
CA LEU A 40 -13.92 -46.76 -6.27
C LEU A 40 -13.12 -47.79 -7.08
N LYS A 41 -12.87 -48.96 -6.49
CA LYS A 41 -12.19 -50.09 -7.13
C LYS A 41 -12.95 -50.61 -8.36
N VAL A 42 -14.29 -50.66 -8.28
CA VAL A 42 -15.17 -51.18 -9.33
C VAL A 42 -15.34 -50.19 -10.49
N SER A 43 -15.37 -48.87 -10.21
CA SER A 43 -15.76 -47.90 -11.24
C SER A 43 -14.59 -47.31 -12.04
N LEU A 44 -13.36 -47.34 -11.51
CA LEU A 44 -12.18 -46.74 -12.17
C LEU A 44 -11.02 -47.72 -12.36
N GLY A 45 -11.06 -48.92 -11.76
CA GLY A 45 -9.98 -49.91 -11.86
C GLY A 45 -8.65 -49.49 -11.21
N ILE A 46 -8.62 -48.38 -10.48
CA ILE A 46 -7.40 -47.87 -9.83
C ILE A 46 -7.39 -48.33 -8.38
N GLU A 47 -6.39 -49.12 -8.01
CA GLU A 47 -6.12 -49.46 -6.61
C GLU A 47 -5.28 -48.36 -5.96
N LEU A 48 -5.92 -47.53 -5.13
CA LEU A 48 -5.20 -46.56 -4.32
C LEU A 48 -4.83 -47.19 -2.97
N THR A 49 -3.57 -47.03 -2.58
CA THR A 49 -3.10 -47.37 -1.23
C THR A 49 -3.66 -46.39 -0.20
N PRO A 50 -3.78 -46.77 1.09
CA PRO A 50 -4.20 -45.85 2.15
C PRO A 50 -3.39 -44.55 2.20
N ALA A 51 -2.08 -44.63 1.89
CA ALA A 51 -1.21 -43.46 1.79
C ALA A 51 -1.63 -42.49 0.67
N GLN A 52 -2.02 -43.00 -0.50
CA GLN A 52 -2.51 -42.18 -1.61
C GLN A 52 -3.85 -41.51 -1.28
N TYR A 53 -4.76 -42.20 -0.57
CA TYR A 53 -6.00 -41.58 -0.09
C TYR A 53 -5.73 -40.43 0.88
N PHE A 54 -4.85 -40.64 1.86
CA PHE A 54 -4.48 -39.60 2.81
C PHE A 54 -3.86 -38.39 2.11
N ALA A 55 -2.92 -38.62 1.18
CA ALA A 55 -2.32 -37.56 0.37
C ALA A 55 -3.37 -36.78 -0.44
N GLY A 56 -4.35 -37.47 -1.03
CA GLY A 56 -5.46 -36.84 -1.75
C GLY A 56 -6.31 -35.93 -0.86
N ILE A 57 -6.65 -36.38 0.35
CA ILE A 57 -7.40 -35.57 1.33
C ILE A 57 -6.61 -34.33 1.74
N VAL A 58 -5.32 -34.48 2.05
CA VAL A 58 -4.43 -33.36 2.41
C VAL A 58 -4.34 -32.37 1.25
N GLY A 59 -4.20 -32.85 0.01
CA GLY A 59 -4.18 -32.01 -1.19
C GLY A 59 -5.45 -31.20 -1.36
N ILE A 60 -6.63 -31.83 -1.21
CA ILE A 60 -7.93 -31.14 -1.25
C ILE A 60 -8.02 -30.08 -0.15
N LEU A 61 -7.60 -30.39 1.08
CA LEU A 61 -7.65 -29.44 2.19
C LEU A 61 -6.79 -28.20 1.92
N ILE A 62 -5.57 -28.39 1.39
CA ILE A 62 -4.68 -27.28 1.00
C ILE A 62 -5.34 -26.39 -0.06
N VAL A 63 -5.97 -26.99 -1.07
CA VAL A 63 -6.68 -26.25 -2.13
C VAL A 63 -7.85 -25.46 -1.54
N VAL A 64 -8.67 -26.07 -0.69
CA VAL A 64 -9.82 -25.41 -0.05
C VAL A 64 -9.37 -24.22 0.81
N VAL A 65 -8.35 -24.39 1.64
CA VAL A 65 -7.81 -23.32 2.48
C VAL A 65 -7.22 -22.19 1.63
N SER A 66 -6.52 -22.54 0.54
CA SER A 66 -5.93 -21.55 -0.36
C SER A 66 -7.00 -20.75 -1.10
N LEU A 67 -8.04 -21.42 -1.60
CA LEU A 67 -9.18 -20.77 -2.25
C LEU A 67 -9.95 -19.88 -1.27
N ALA A 68 -10.18 -20.35 -0.03
CA ALA A 68 -10.84 -19.56 0.99
C ALA A 68 -10.06 -18.27 1.32
N LYS A 69 -8.72 -18.35 1.42
CA LYS A 69 -7.86 -17.16 1.60
C LYS A 69 -7.95 -16.20 0.42
N LEU A 70 -7.96 -16.72 -0.81
CA LEU A 70 -8.09 -15.91 -2.03
C LEU A 70 -9.44 -15.18 -2.07
N LEU A 71 -10.53 -15.88 -1.75
CA LEU A 71 -11.87 -15.29 -1.67
C LEU A 71 -11.97 -14.25 -0.55
N GLN A 72 -11.37 -14.53 0.62
CA GLN A 72 -11.33 -13.57 1.72
C GLN A 72 -10.53 -12.32 1.36
N TYR A 73 -9.42 -12.48 0.61
CA TYR A 73 -8.63 -11.37 0.09
C TYR A 73 -9.46 -10.51 -0.87
N ALA A 74 -10.07 -11.11 -1.89
CA ALA A 74 -10.92 -10.41 -2.86
C ALA A 74 -12.14 -9.71 -2.20
N TYR A 75 -12.74 -10.35 -1.20
CA TYR A 75 -13.85 -9.76 -0.45
C TYR A 75 -13.41 -8.55 0.39
N ARG A 76 -12.24 -8.63 1.05
CA ARG A 76 -11.69 -7.51 1.81
C ARG A 76 -11.36 -6.33 0.90
N GLU A 77 -10.81 -6.61 -0.27
CA GLU A 77 -10.47 -5.60 -1.28
C GLU A 77 -11.74 -4.84 -1.72
N THR A 78 -12.79 -5.54 -2.15
CA THR A 78 -14.05 -4.90 -2.58
C THR A 78 -14.74 -4.09 -1.46
N GLN A 79 -14.73 -4.59 -0.22
CA GLN A 79 -15.30 -3.86 0.92
C GLN A 79 -14.47 -2.63 1.29
N GLN A 80 -13.15 -2.73 1.21
CA GLN A 80 -12.26 -1.63 1.50
C GLN A 80 -12.42 -0.52 0.45
N GLU A 81 -12.48 -0.87 -0.84
CA GLU A 81 -12.74 0.08 -1.94
C GLU A 81 -14.08 0.82 -1.76
N ALA A 82 -15.16 0.09 -1.43
CA ALA A 82 -16.47 0.72 -1.26
C ALA A 82 -16.53 1.69 -0.06
N ARG A 83 -15.83 1.35 1.03
CA ARG A 83 -15.74 2.21 2.22
C ARG A 83 -14.88 3.45 1.96
N GLU A 84 -13.76 3.26 1.26
CA GLU A 84 -12.82 4.33 0.92
C GLU A 84 -13.46 5.33 -0.05
N ALA A 85 -14.16 4.87 -1.08
CA ALA A 85 -14.82 5.74 -2.07
C ALA A 85 -15.82 6.73 -1.44
N GLY A 86 -16.68 6.27 -0.53
CA GLY A 86 -17.63 7.17 0.14
C GLY A 86 -16.96 8.17 1.08
N LEU A 87 -15.83 7.77 1.67
CA LEU A 87 -15.06 8.57 2.62
C LEU A 87 -14.31 9.71 1.93
N GLU A 88 -13.75 9.41 0.77
CA GLU A 88 -13.05 10.36 -0.07
C GLU A 88 -13.99 11.49 -0.44
N GLU A 89 -15.11 11.17 -1.11
CA GLU A 89 -16.07 12.16 -1.57
C GLU A 89 -16.55 13.05 -0.40
N GLU A 90 -16.79 12.45 0.77
CA GLU A 90 -17.12 13.18 1.99
C GLU A 90 -16.01 14.17 2.40
N ILE A 91 -14.75 13.74 2.47
CA ILE A 91 -13.63 14.59 2.91
C ILE A 91 -13.40 15.74 1.93
N LEU A 92 -13.40 15.48 0.62
CA LEU A 92 -13.18 16.53 -0.37
C LEU A 92 -14.36 17.49 -0.40
N ALA A 93 -15.61 17.01 -0.32
CA ALA A 93 -16.78 17.88 -0.24
C ALA A 93 -16.76 18.74 1.04
N GLN A 94 -16.35 18.18 2.19
CA GLN A 94 -16.19 18.94 3.43
C GLN A 94 -15.07 19.98 3.32
N ALA A 95 -13.91 19.61 2.78
CA ALA A 95 -12.77 20.51 2.60
C ALA A 95 -13.09 21.65 1.62
N LYS A 96 -13.78 21.37 0.50
CA LYS A 96 -14.27 22.39 -0.45
C LYS A 96 -15.23 23.38 0.18
N ARG A 97 -16.04 22.94 1.14
CA ARG A 97 -16.98 23.80 1.90
C ARG A 97 -16.34 24.50 3.09
N GLY A 98 -15.03 24.31 3.32
CA GLY A 98 -14.33 24.83 4.51
C GLY A 98 -14.84 24.23 5.83
N LYS A 99 -15.54 23.08 5.78
CA LYS A 99 -16.05 22.41 6.97
C LYS A 99 -14.96 21.55 7.60
N ALA A 100 -15.06 21.32 8.90
CA ALA A 100 -14.19 20.38 9.61
C ALA A 100 -14.41 18.97 9.05
N SER A 101 -13.32 18.32 8.65
CA SER A 101 -13.31 16.93 8.25
C SER A 101 -12.59 16.06 9.28
N PRO A 102 -12.86 14.76 9.35
CA PRO A 102 -12.10 13.85 10.20
C PRO A 102 -10.60 13.91 9.85
N PRO A 103 -9.71 13.81 10.86
CA PRO A 103 -8.27 13.95 10.62
C PRO A 103 -7.76 12.91 9.63
N PHE A 104 -7.02 13.38 8.63
CA PHE A 104 -6.44 12.54 7.59
C PHE A 104 -5.01 12.97 7.26
N PHE A 105 -4.23 12.03 6.73
CA PHE A 105 -2.94 12.27 6.12
C PHE A 105 -3.11 12.33 4.61
N LEU A 106 -2.48 13.31 3.97
CA LEU A 106 -2.40 13.41 2.51
C LEU A 106 -1.07 12.82 2.03
N TYR A 107 -1.12 11.89 1.10
CA TYR A 107 0.03 11.30 0.43
C TYR A 107 0.16 11.87 -0.97
N LEU A 108 1.31 12.49 -1.21
CA LEU A 108 1.71 13.01 -2.50
C LEU A 108 2.75 12.06 -3.06
N ARG A 109 2.40 11.44 -4.19
CA ARG A 109 3.25 10.51 -4.90
C ARG A 109 3.51 11.05 -6.30
N PRO A 110 4.66 10.72 -6.92
CA PRO A 110 4.93 11.13 -8.29
C PRO A 110 3.86 10.59 -9.23
N PHE A 111 3.33 11.45 -10.10
CA PHE A 111 2.59 10.99 -11.28
C PHE A 111 3.60 10.35 -12.21
N ILE A 112 3.52 9.02 -12.38
CA ILE A 112 4.30 8.34 -13.41
C ILE A 112 3.49 8.47 -14.70
N PRO A 113 3.98 9.22 -15.71
CA PRO A 113 3.24 9.39 -16.95
C PRO A 113 3.05 8.02 -17.62
N ARG A 114 1.80 7.57 -17.78
CA ARG A 114 1.49 6.38 -18.57
C ARG A 114 1.96 6.62 -20.01
N GLY A 115 2.88 5.78 -20.50
CA GLY A 115 3.35 5.80 -21.89
C GLY A 115 4.81 6.19 -22.10
N GLN A 116 5.55 6.64 -21.08
CA GLN A 116 7.02 6.78 -21.16
C GLN A 116 7.78 5.51 -20.72
N LEU A 117 7.07 4.56 -20.12
CA LEU A 117 7.46 3.14 -20.14
C LEU A 117 6.78 2.45 -21.32
N LYS A 118 6.93 3.00 -22.53
CA LYS A 118 6.93 2.11 -23.69
C LYS A 118 8.23 1.32 -23.55
N TYR A 119 8.12 0.06 -23.15
CA TYR A 119 9.20 -0.88 -23.43
C TYR A 119 9.40 -0.79 -24.95
N GLN A 120 10.45 -0.09 -25.37
CA GLN A 120 11.08 -0.40 -26.64
C GLN A 120 11.42 -1.90 -26.52
N ASP A 121 10.87 -2.68 -27.43
CA ASP A 121 10.90 -4.13 -27.52
C ASP A 121 9.77 -4.87 -26.75
N GLU A 122 8.52 -4.57 -27.12
CA GLU A 122 7.41 -5.53 -27.00
C GLU A 122 7.62 -6.78 -27.91
N ASP A 123 8.56 -6.73 -28.87
CA ASP A 123 8.81 -7.83 -29.81
C ASP A 123 9.85 -8.88 -29.36
N GLU A 124 10.63 -8.64 -28.29
CA GLU A 124 11.66 -9.62 -27.83
C GLU A 124 11.25 -10.45 -26.58
N LEU A 125 10.09 -10.20 -25.98
CA LEU A 125 9.63 -10.91 -24.77
C LEU A 125 8.16 -11.35 -24.83
N GLU A 126 7.66 -11.78 -25.99
CA GLU A 126 6.35 -12.45 -26.13
C GLU A 126 6.19 -13.73 -25.27
N GLY A 127 7.27 -14.23 -24.65
CA GLY A 127 7.23 -15.38 -23.73
C GLY A 127 7.16 -15.07 -22.23
N PHE A 128 7.36 -13.82 -21.80
CA PHE A 128 7.53 -13.49 -20.37
C PHE A 128 6.89 -12.17 -19.91
N GLN A 129 6.16 -11.47 -20.77
CA GLN A 129 5.58 -10.14 -20.47
C GLN A 129 4.22 -10.14 -19.75
N SER A 130 3.78 -11.26 -19.16
CA SER A 130 2.51 -11.30 -18.39
C SER A 130 2.65 -11.63 -16.88
N ILE A 131 3.87 -11.72 -16.32
CA ILE A 131 4.07 -12.18 -14.93
C ILE A 131 4.82 -11.17 -14.03
N VAL A 132 5.22 -10.01 -14.55
CA VAL A 132 5.81 -8.96 -13.68
C VAL A 132 4.92 -7.71 -13.67
N PRO A 133 3.76 -7.77 -13.01
CA PRO A 133 2.90 -6.59 -12.86
C PRO A 133 3.66 -5.45 -12.16
N PHE A 134 3.28 -4.21 -12.51
CA PHE A 134 3.70 -2.95 -11.88
C PHE A 134 3.60 -2.99 -10.33
N SER A 135 2.82 -3.93 -9.79
CA SER A 135 2.78 -4.34 -8.38
C SER A 135 4.08 -4.90 -7.79
N MET A 136 5.14 -5.07 -8.60
CA MET A 136 6.48 -5.42 -8.09
C MET A 136 7.35 -4.20 -7.77
N LEU A 137 6.92 -2.97 -8.10
CA LEU A 137 7.60 -1.81 -7.52
C LEU A 137 7.30 -1.78 -6.01
N PRO A 138 8.32 -1.52 -5.15
CA PRO A 138 8.13 -1.45 -3.70
C PRO A 138 7.12 -0.37 -3.25
N LEU A 139 6.60 0.44 -4.17
CA LEU A 139 5.59 1.46 -3.94
C LEU A 139 4.23 0.91 -3.51
N GLU A 140 3.76 -0.21 -4.08
CA GLU A 140 2.50 -0.82 -3.60
C GLU A 140 2.63 -1.33 -2.16
N ASN A 141 3.81 -1.85 -1.82
CA ASN A 141 4.15 -2.21 -0.46
C ASN A 141 4.24 -0.97 0.45
N LEU A 142 4.80 0.14 -0.04
CA LEU A 142 4.93 1.39 0.70
C LEU A 142 3.57 1.97 1.09
N GLU A 143 2.64 2.13 0.14
CA GLU A 143 1.29 2.63 0.42
C GLU A 143 0.54 1.72 1.40
N THR A 144 0.67 0.40 1.26
CA THR A 144 0.07 -0.57 2.19
C THR A 144 0.67 -0.46 3.60
N ILE A 145 1.99 -0.32 3.70
CA ILE A 145 2.72 -0.16 4.96
C ILE A 145 2.31 1.17 5.63
N LEU A 146 2.22 2.25 4.87
CA LEU A 146 1.80 3.57 5.35
C LEU A 146 0.35 3.56 5.81
N GLY A 147 -0.57 2.98 5.02
CA GLY A 147 -1.97 2.83 5.38
C GLY A 147 -2.12 2.11 6.72
N LYS A 148 -1.40 0.99 6.92
CA LYS A 148 -1.37 0.28 8.21
C LYS A 148 -0.75 1.10 9.34
N ALA A 149 0.32 1.85 9.05
CA ALA A 149 1.06 2.63 10.04
C ALA A 149 0.26 3.83 10.57
N LEU A 150 -0.62 4.38 9.75
CA LEU A 150 -1.39 5.58 10.07
C LEU A 150 -2.71 5.27 10.77
N GLN A 151 -3.16 4.01 10.82
CA GLN A 151 -4.37 3.63 11.55
C GLN A 151 -4.33 4.11 13.02
N PRO A 152 -5.45 4.65 13.55
CA PRO A 152 -6.76 4.77 12.93
C PRO A 152 -6.98 6.04 12.08
N ASP A 153 -5.96 6.88 11.90
CA ASP A 153 -6.08 8.09 11.07
C ASP A 153 -6.34 7.70 9.61
N ARG A 154 -7.10 8.52 8.88
CA ARG A 154 -7.40 8.29 7.46
C ARG A 154 -6.16 8.58 6.61
N PHE A 155 -5.98 7.83 5.53
CA PHE A 155 -4.85 7.98 4.62
C PHE A 155 -5.38 8.18 3.18
N LEU A 156 -5.11 9.34 2.60
CA LEU A 156 -5.63 9.75 1.30
C LEU A 156 -4.48 10.02 0.34
N ALA A 157 -4.61 9.60 -0.91
CA ALA A 157 -3.69 9.93 -1.98
C ALA A 157 -4.43 10.60 -3.15
N LEU A 158 -3.70 11.38 -3.95
CA LEU A 158 -4.17 11.86 -5.25
C LEU A 158 -3.67 10.91 -6.34
N GLY A 159 -4.54 10.51 -7.26
CA GLY A 159 -4.15 9.64 -8.37
C GLY A 159 -5.35 9.09 -9.15
N ARG A 160 -5.11 8.48 -10.30
CA ARG A 160 -6.21 7.92 -11.10
C ARG A 160 -6.75 6.63 -10.49
N LYS A 161 -8.03 6.38 -10.69
CA LYS A 161 -8.67 5.13 -10.29
C LYS A 161 -8.01 3.95 -11.03
N GLY A 162 -7.69 2.89 -10.29
CA GLY A 162 -7.06 1.67 -10.83
C GLY A 162 -5.52 1.69 -10.97
N GLU A 163 -4.81 2.79 -10.67
CA GLU A 163 -3.34 2.86 -10.83
C GLU A 163 -2.51 2.17 -9.73
N ALA A 164 -3.15 1.62 -8.70
CA ALA A 164 -2.53 0.75 -7.70
C ALA A 164 -3.60 0.28 -6.71
N ARG A 165 -3.42 -0.91 -6.16
CA ARG A 165 -4.39 -1.62 -5.29
C ARG A 165 -4.25 -1.30 -3.80
N ALA A 166 -3.48 -0.28 -3.44
CA ALA A 166 -2.97 -0.12 -2.08
C ALA A 166 -3.78 0.85 -1.20
N ALA A 167 -3.63 0.68 0.12
CA ALA A 167 -4.45 1.12 1.26
C ALA A 167 -4.70 2.64 1.48
N ALA A 168 -4.47 3.48 0.47
CA ALA A 168 -4.83 4.89 0.51
C ALA A 168 -6.11 5.11 -0.30
N ALA A 169 -7.10 5.76 0.31
CA ALA A 169 -8.27 6.22 -0.41
C ALA A 169 -7.84 7.23 -1.51
N ARG A 170 -8.35 7.15 -2.74
CA ARG A 170 -7.90 7.93 -3.90
C ARG A 170 -8.98 8.78 -4.55
N PHE A 171 -8.69 10.07 -4.61
CA PHE A 171 -9.44 10.98 -5.45
C PHE A 171 -9.04 10.83 -6.91
N GLU A 172 -9.98 10.38 -7.72
CA GLU A 172 -9.90 10.53 -9.16
C GLU A 172 -9.99 12.03 -9.47
N VAL A 173 -8.90 12.57 -10.01
CA VAL A 173 -8.84 13.97 -10.43
C VAL A 173 -8.32 14.02 -11.85
N GLU A 174 -8.98 14.82 -12.68
CA GLU A 174 -8.47 15.17 -14.00
C GLU A 174 -7.18 15.99 -13.88
N ASP A 175 -6.30 15.85 -14.87
CA ASP A 175 -5.02 16.57 -14.91
C ASP A 175 -5.17 18.11 -14.86
N SER A 176 -6.37 18.65 -15.11
CA SER A 176 -6.66 20.08 -15.01
C SER A 176 -6.97 20.55 -13.57
N GLN A 177 -7.41 19.66 -12.68
CA GLN A 177 -7.96 20.01 -11.36
C GLN A 177 -7.10 19.53 -10.18
N TRP A 178 -6.08 18.69 -10.41
CA TRP A 178 -5.31 18.08 -9.33
C TRP A 178 -4.61 19.10 -8.43
N GLN A 179 -4.08 20.18 -9.01
CA GLN A 179 -3.43 21.24 -8.25
C GLN A 179 -4.38 21.93 -7.28
N GLU A 180 -5.60 22.24 -7.71
CA GLU A 180 -6.60 22.88 -6.84
C GLU A 180 -7.05 21.94 -5.72
N ASN A 181 -7.34 20.68 -6.06
CA ASN A 181 -7.71 19.68 -5.06
C ASN A 181 -6.57 19.43 -4.06
N LEU A 182 -5.31 19.40 -4.51
CA LEU A 182 -4.15 19.33 -3.62
C LEU A 182 -4.09 20.50 -2.66
N LYS A 183 -4.24 21.74 -3.15
CA LYS A 183 -4.25 22.94 -2.29
C LYS A 183 -5.31 22.85 -1.20
N ILE A 184 -6.51 22.40 -1.57
CA ILE A 184 -7.64 22.23 -0.63
C ILE A 184 -7.33 21.14 0.39
N LEU A 185 -6.97 19.94 -0.05
CA LEU A 185 -6.69 18.81 0.84
C LEU A 185 -5.49 19.08 1.75
N ALA A 186 -4.41 19.65 1.22
CA ALA A 186 -3.20 19.97 1.97
C ALA A 186 -3.48 20.93 3.12
N ARG A 187 -4.38 21.91 2.96
CA ARG A 187 -4.78 22.82 4.04
C ARG A 187 -5.46 22.09 5.20
N HIS A 188 -6.34 21.14 4.88
CA HIS A 188 -7.13 20.40 5.87
C HIS A 188 -6.43 19.15 6.44
N ALA A 189 -5.38 18.66 5.80
CA ALA A 189 -4.64 17.47 6.24
C ALA A 189 -3.96 17.67 7.60
N LYS A 190 -3.98 16.63 8.45
CA LYS A 190 -3.23 16.54 9.72
C LYS A 190 -1.72 16.52 9.46
N GLY A 191 -1.30 15.86 8.40
CA GLY A 191 0.08 15.77 7.93
C GLY A 191 0.11 15.45 6.44
N ILE A 192 1.21 15.80 5.80
CA ILE A 192 1.45 15.56 4.39
C ILE A 192 2.66 14.62 4.30
N LEU A 193 2.50 13.50 3.63
CA LEU A 193 3.59 12.59 3.30
C LEU A 193 3.91 12.81 1.81
N LEU A 194 5.13 13.20 1.49
CA LEU A 194 5.55 13.45 0.11
C LEU A 194 6.67 12.50 -0.26
N LEU A 195 6.46 11.70 -1.30
CA LEU A 195 7.52 10.97 -1.98
C LEU A 195 8.06 11.88 -3.10
N PRO A 196 9.23 12.51 -2.93
CA PRO A 196 9.76 13.43 -3.92
C PRO A 196 10.25 12.68 -5.17
N ALA A 197 10.20 13.36 -6.31
CA ALA A 197 10.70 12.90 -7.61
C ALA A 197 11.05 14.11 -8.49
N THR A 198 11.72 13.86 -9.62
CA THR A 198 12.15 14.92 -10.56
C THR A 198 11.12 15.21 -11.65
N SER A 199 9.91 14.69 -11.56
CA SER A 199 8.84 15.01 -12.51
C SER A 199 8.28 16.42 -12.28
N ASP A 200 7.79 17.08 -13.34
CA ASP A 200 7.23 18.44 -13.26
C ASP A 200 6.12 18.55 -12.22
N GLY A 201 5.26 17.53 -12.11
CA GLY A 201 4.20 17.47 -11.12
C GLY A 201 4.77 17.47 -9.69
N SER A 202 5.74 16.60 -9.41
CA SER A 202 6.37 16.52 -8.09
C SER A 202 7.19 17.77 -7.74
N ILE A 203 7.86 18.38 -8.72
CA ILE A 203 8.56 19.65 -8.53
C ILE A 203 7.56 20.75 -8.14
N TRP A 204 6.45 20.86 -8.87
CA TRP A 204 5.39 21.83 -8.52
C TRP A 204 4.82 21.61 -7.13
N GLU A 205 4.60 20.35 -6.72
CA GLU A 205 4.12 20.01 -5.37
C GLU A 205 5.11 20.46 -4.30
N MET A 206 6.41 20.19 -4.49
CA MET A 206 7.47 20.61 -3.59
C MET A 206 7.54 22.14 -3.50
N ASP A 207 7.55 22.84 -4.63
CA ASP A 207 7.59 24.31 -4.68
C ASP A 207 6.37 24.91 -3.97
N TYR A 208 5.18 24.37 -4.23
CA TYR A 208 3.95 24.81 -3.58
C TYR A 208 4.04 24.65 -2.06
N LEU A 209 4.53 23.52 -1.55
CA LEU A 209 4.68 23.29 -0.12
C LEU A 209 5.72 24.23 0.50
N HIS A 210 6.86 24.44 -0.16
CA HIS A 210 7.91 25.36 0.28
C HIS A 210 7.43 26.81 0.35
N ALA A 211 6.62 27.25 -0.61
CA ALA A 211 6.02 28.58 -0.62
C ALA A 211 4.99 28.82 0.51
N HIS A 212 4.56 27.77 1.22
CA HIS A 212 3.56 27.85 2.28
C HIS A 212 4.10 27.27 3.61
N PRO A 213 4.74 28.09 4.47
CA PRO A 213 5.42 27.61 5.68
C PRO A 213 4.55 26.76 6.63
N GLY A 214 3.25 27.04 6.70
CA GLY A 214 2.30 26.24 7.50
C GLY A 214 2.07 24.82 6.94
N LEU A 215 2.15 24.65 5.62
CA LEU A 215 2.08 23.34 4.96
C LEU A 215 3.42 22.61 5.05
N LEU A 216 4.53 23.32 4.81
CA LEU A 216 5.88 22.77 4.93
C LEU A 216 6.13 22.17 6.32
N LYS A 217 5.72 22.87 7.38
CA LYS A 217 5.88 22.43 8.78
C LYS A 217 5.25 21.06 9.08
N LYS A 218 4.19 20.69 8.35
CA LYS A 218 3.49 19.40 8.50
C LYS A 218 3.78 18.41 7.37
N THR A 219 4.77 18.71 6.53
CA THR A 219 5.22 17.83 5.45
C THR A 219 6.38 16.96 5.92
N ILE A 220 6.24 15.66 5.72
CA ILE A 220 7.29 14.65 5.90
C ILE A 220 7.65 14.13 4.51
N TYR A 221 8.92 14.26 4.17
CA TYR A 221 9.50 13.70 2.97
C TYR A 221 9.87 12.24 3.23
N LEU A 222 9.51 11.39 2.27
CA LEU A 222 9.73 9.95 2.31
C LEU A 222 10.89 9.58 1.40
N MET A 223 11.91 8.95 1.96
CA MET A 223 12.91 8.19 1.23
C MET A 223 12.58 6.70 1.41
N PRO A 224 12.08 6.00 0.39
CA PRO A 224 11.73 4.59 0.51
C PRO A 224 12.98 3.73 0.75
N PRO A 225 12.85 2.61 1.48
CA PRO A 225 13.95 1.66 1.63
C PRO A 225 14.21 0.92 0.33
N LYS A 226 15.44 0.43 0.14
CA LYS A 226 15.73 -0.54 -0.91
C LYS A 226 14.94 -1.81 -0.63
N SER A 227 14.26 -2.32 -1.65
CA SER A 227 13.54 -3.58 -1.56
C SER A 227 14.54 -4.72 -1.28
N GLN A 228 14.23 -5.54 -0.28
CA GLN A 228 15.08 -6.68 0.11
C GLN A 228 14.68 -7.96 -0.64
N THR A 229 14.24 -7.85 -1.90
CA THR A 229 13.97 -9.07 -2.67
C THR A 229 15.28 -9.82 -2.94
N LEU A 230 15.24 -11.15 -2.85
CA LEU A 230 16.40 -12.03 -2.99
C LEU A 230 17.09 -11.87 -4.37
N LEU A 231 16.30 -11.52 -5.39
CA LEU A 231 16.80 -11.15 -6.73
C LEU A 231 17.51 -9.80 -6.76
N GLU A 232 17.04 -8.80 -6.02
CA GLU A 232 17.71 -7.48 -5.93
C GLU A 232 19.02 -7.56 -5.15
N THR A 233 19.15 -8.47 -4.19
CA THR A 233 20.42 -8.69 -3.48
C THR A 233 21.53 -9.25 -4.39
N LEU A 234 21.17 -9.90 -5.50
CA LEU A 234 22.13 -10.43 -6.47
C LEU A 234 22.52 -9.40 -7.56
N LYS A 235 21.74 -8.33 -7.72
CA LYS A 235 22.03 -7.27 -8.69
C LYS A 235 23.03 -6.28 -8.11
N THR A 236 24.13 -6.05 -8.81
CA THR A 236 25.14 -5.04 -8.47
C THR A 236 24.76 -3.63 -8.93
N LYS A 237 23.77 -3.51 -9.84
CA LYS A 237 23.31 -2.21 -10.35
C LYS A 237 22.48 -1.45 -9.30
N PRO A 238 22.57 -0.11 -9.26
CA PRO A 238 21.68 0.71 -8.44
C PRO A 238 20.22 0.45 -8.82
N SER A 239 19.32 0.58 -7.84
CA SER A 239 17.88 0.46 -8.10
C SER A 239 17.36 1.74 -8.77
N LEU A 240 16.27 1.66 -9.54
CA LEU A 240 15.61 2.83 -10.14
C LEU A 240 15.31 3.92 -9.09
N VAL A 241 14.95 3.52 -7.87
CA VAL A 241 14.70 4.42 -6.73
C VAL A 241 15.97 5.16 -6.31
N GLU A 242 17.12 4.48 -6.31
CA GLU A 242 18.42 5.05 -5.94
C GLU A 242 18.93 6.02 -7.02
N GLU A 243 18.72 5.67 -8.30
CA GLU A 243 19.01 6.54 -9.45
C GLU A 243 18.16 7.81 -9.41
N GLU A 244 16.83 7.68 -9.28
CA GLU A 244 15.89 8.80 -9.17
C GLU A 244 16.23 9.70 -7.98
N TRP A 245 16.56 9.11 -6.82
CA TRP A 245 16.97 9.88 -5.65
C TRP A 245 18.29 10.61 -5.87
N GLY A 246 19.23 10.02 -6.62
CA GLY A 246 20.47 10.67 -7.04
C GLY A 246 20.21 11.93 -7.85
N LEU A 247 19.35 11.83 -8.88
CA LEU A 247 18.95 12.97 -9.70
C LEU A 247 18.25 14.06 -8.88
N LEU A 248 17.35 13.67 -7.97
CA LEU A 248 16.68 14.58 -7.05
C LEU A 248 17.69 15.29 -6.13
N HIS A 249 18.67 14.57 -5.59
CA HIS A 249 19.69 15.12 -4.71
C HIS A 249 20.55 16.16 -5.44
N GLU A 250 20.98 15.86 -6.66
CA GLU A 250 21.74 16.78 -7.51
C GLU A 250 20.93 18.04 -7.86
N ALA A 251 19.67 17.86 -8.30
CA ALA A 251 18.79 18.97 -8.64
C ALA A 251 18.52 19.89 -7.43
N ALA A 252 18.36 19.31 -6.25
CA ALA A 252 18.07 20.09 -5.04
C ALA A 252 19.28 20.83 -4.48
N GLN A 253 20.49 20.30 -4.66
CA GLN A 253 21.72 21.04 -4.32
C GLN A 253 21.85 22.34 -5.13
N ALA A 254 21.36 22.36 -6.38
CA ALA A 254 21.32 23.59 -7.17
C ALA A 254 20.29 24.61 -6.66
N GLY A 255 19.24 24.16 -5.96
CA GLY A 255 18.12 24.97 -5.48
C GLY A 255 18.14 25.33 -3.99
N ASP A 256 19.25 25.14 -3.27
CA ASP A 256 19.39 25.32 -1.81
C ASP A 256 18.43 24.46 -0.96
N VAL A 257 17.90 23.36 -1.55
CA VAL A 257 17.09 22.37 -0.83
C VAL A 257 17.98 21.20 -0.44
N GLY A 258 18.17 20.98 0.85
CA GLY A 258 19.07 19.98 1.38
C GLY A 258 18.43 18.59 1.46
N PHE A 259 18.23 17.91 0.33
CA PHE A 259 17.91 16.47 0.37
C PHE A 259 19.11 15.67 0.86
N PRO A 260 18.94 14.66 1.73
CA PRO A 260 20.03 13.80 2.16
C PRO A 260 20.44 12.83 1.03
N PRO A 261 21.70 12.34 1.03
CA PRO A 261 22.09 11.21 0.20
C PRO A 261 21.18 10.00 0.44
N TYR A 262 20.96 9.18 -0.59
CA TYR A 262 20.11 8.00 -0.48
C TYR A 262 20.62 7.01 0.57
N SER A 263 19.71 6.51 1.41
CA SER A 263 19.96 5.47 2.42
C SER A 263 19.17 4.23 2.06
N ARG A 264 19.82 3.06 2.05
CA ARG A 264 19.15 1.80 1.69
C ARG A 264 18.08 1.39 2.71
N GLU A 265 18.21 1.86 3.94
CA GLU A 265 17.24 1.68 5.03
C GLU A 265 16.01 2.57 4.86
N GLY A 266 16.03 3.51 3.92
CA GLY A 266 15.05 4.57 3.79
C GLY A 266 15.12 5.57 4.95
N MET A 267 14.38 6.66 4.82
CA MET A 267 14.36 7.74 5.81
C MET A 267 13.05 8.52 5.74
N LEU A 268 12.61 9.01 6.89
CA LEU A 268 11.61 10.06 7.00
C LEU A 268 12.30 11.35 7.45
N PHE A 269 11.98 12.49 6.86
CA PHE A 269 12.55 13.76 7.30
C PHE A 269 11.61 14.94 7.06
N THR A 270 11.86 16.05 7.76
CA THR A 270 11.15 17.32 7.59
C THR A 270 12.14 18.42 7.24
N LEU A 271 11.73 19.38 6.42
CA LEU A 271 12.55 20.51 6.03
C LEU A 271 12.16 21.79 6.78
N ALA A 272 13.15 22.64 7.04
CA ALA A 272 12.96 24.02 7.46
C ALA A 272 12.67 24.92 6.25
N PRO A 273 12.19 26.17 6.45
CA PRO A 273 11.92 27.09 5.33
C PRO A 273 13.14 27.40 4.44
N ASN A 274 14.36 27.24 4.95
CA ASN A 274 15.60 27.40 4.20
C ASN A 274 16.07 26.09 3.52
N GLY A 275 15.18 25.12 3.33
CA GLY A 275 15.50 23.86 2.68
C GLY A 275 16.35 22.88 3.50
N LYS A 276 16.84 23.25 4.69
CA LYS A 276 17.67 22.36 5.52
C LYS A 276 16.83 21.32 6.25
N ILE A 277 17.39 20.12 6.45
CA ILE A 277 16.76 19.06 7.24
C ILE A 277 16.65 19.50 8.70
N LEU A 278 15.42 19.55 9.22
CA LEU A 278 15.14 19.90 10.61
C LEU A 278 15.12 18.66 11.51
N ARG A 279 14.48 17.58 11.06
CA ARG A 279 14.33 16.32 11.81
C ARG A 279 14.38 15.15 10.86
N LYS A 280 14.89 14.02 11.33
CA LYS A 280 14.93 12.75 10.59
C LYS A 280 14.61 11.55 11.49
N ALA A 281 14.11 10.48 10.88
CA ALA A 281 13.90 9.18 11.49
C ALA A 281 14.13 8.08 10.46
N ALA A 282 14.73 6.96 10.87
CA ALA A 282 14.88 5.76 10.05
C ALA A 282 14.08 4.62 10.72
N PRO A 283 12.74 4.58 10.54
CA PRO A 283 11.91 3.56 11.16
C PRO A 283 12.12 2.20 10.50
N ASN A 284 11.77 1.14 11.22
CA ASN A 284 11.65 -0.17 10.60
C ASN A 284 10.38 -0.23 9.73
N TRP A 285 10.55 -0.17 8.40
CA TRP A 285 9.45 -0.20 7.44
C TRP A 285 8.59 -1.48 7.51
N ASN A 286 9.14 -2.58 8.01
CA ASN A 286 8.40 -3.83 8.19
C ASN A 286 7.54 -3.84 9.46
N ARG A 287 7.61 -2.78 10.29
CA ARG A 287 6.82 -2.63 11.52
C ARG A 287 5.96 -1.36 11.43
N PRO A 288 4.72 -1.47 10.91
CA PRO A 288 3.83 -0.32 10.73
C PRO A 288 3.64 0.52 12.01
N SER A 289 3.62 -0.10 13.19
CA SER A 289 3.50 0.61 14.46
C SER A 289 4.70 1.49 14.80
N GLU A 290 5.92 1.08 14.44
CA GLU A 290 7.13 1.90 14.61
C GLU A 290 7.15 3.06 13.60
N LEU A 291 6.76 2.78 12.35
CA LEU A 291 6.61 3.80 11.30
C LEU A 291 5.59 4.88 11.71
N GLY A 292 4.41 4.47 12.20
CA GLY A 292 3.38 5.39 12.68
C GLY A 292 3.85 6.25 13.86
N LYS A 293 4.60 5.66 14.81
CA LYS A 293 5.24 6.40 15.91
C LYS A 293 6.25 7.42 15.40
N ALA A 294 7.07 7.04 14.42
CA ALA A 294 8.05 7.94 13.82
C ALA A 294 7.38 9.13 13.11
N ILE A 295 6.34 8.88 12.31
CA ILE A 295 5.55 9.92 11.64
C ILE A 295 4.96 10.90 12.66
N ARG A 296 4.29 10.38 13.71
CA ARG A 296 3.69 11.23 14.76
C ARG A 296 4.75 12.03 15.53
N LYS A 297 5.92 11.44 15.79
CA LYS A 297 7.05 12.13 16.43
C LYS A 297 7.59 13.26 15.55
N LEU A 298 7.67 13.06 14.23
CA LEU A 298 8.08 14.09 13.28
C LEU A 298 7.03 15.20 13.13
N LEU A 299 5.74 14.95 13.36
CA LEU A 299 4.71 16.01 13.32
C LEU A 299 4.49 16.70 14.66
N ALA A 300 4.89 16.09 15.78
CA ALA A 300 4.75 16.71 17.09
C ALA A 300 5.47 18.08 17.12
N PRO A 301 4.92 19.10 17.82
CA PRO A 301 5.64 20.35 18.03
C PRO A 301 7.00 20.04 18.68
N ALA A 302 8.04 20.75 18.27
CA ALA A 302 9.33 20.67 18.96
C ALA A 302 9.07 20.95 20.44
N LYS A 303 9.52 20.04 21.32
CA LYS A 303 9.51 20.34 22.76
C LYS A 303 10.33 21.61 22.90
N ALA A 304 9.75 22.66 23.51
CA ALA A 304 10.51 23.85 23.84
C ALA A 304 11.75 23.38 24.60
N GLU A 305 12.92 23.51 23.97
CA GLU A 305 14.18 23.30 24.69
C GLU A 305 14.13 24.28 25.84
N LYS A 306 14.22 23.76 27.08
CA LYS A 306 14.26 24.60 28.26
C LYS A 306 15.54 25.43 28.15
N SER A 307 15.39 26.64 27.65
CA SER A 307 16.40 27.70 27.70
C SER A 307 16.72 28.04 29.15
#